data_AF-A0A149UVL2-F1
#
_entry.id   AF-A0A149UVL2-F1
#
_cell.length_a   1.000
_cell.length_b   1.000
_cell.length_c   1.000
_cell.angle_alpha   90.00
_cell.angle_beta   90.00
_cell.angle_gamma   90.00
#
_symmetry.space_group_name_H-M   'P 1'
#
loop_
_entity.id
_entity.type
_entity.pdbx_description
1 polymer ?
#
loop_
_entity_poly.entity_id
_entity_poly.type
_entity_poly.pdbx_seq_one_letter_code
_entity_poly.pdbx_strand_id
1 'polypeptide(L)'
;MTQQVASSAGVPAKTETYDSRYEALDLWPTGTLLDALLESQLGAVASVKAALPGMEEAITAALPRLQRGGRLFYVGAGTSGRIGLQDGVELIPTYGWPEDRLVLLLAGGDAALFQPVEGAEDDEEAARTAITTHKAGPNDVVIGVAASGGTPYTCAALTCARAAGSLTIGLSCSPNTRLLRDAELGLLIETGPEVVAGSTRMKAGTAQKVVLNMLSTALMIRLGHTWRGQMVDMKIVNAKLVRRAHRMVQQLTDCTEAEAKDALEKAEGSIKLAVLVCFGFAPDEGRALLKQHAGNLRTVLKNR
;
A
#
# COMPACT_ATOMS: atom_id res chain seq x y z
N MET A 1 46.72 13.01 18.50
CA MET A 1 45.80 11.85 18.50
C MET A 1 44.54 12.28 17.78
N THR A 2 44.52 12.14 16.45
CA THR A 2 43.38 12.45 15.60
C THR A 2 42.78 11.11 15.19
N GLN A 3 41.64 10.76 15.79
CA GLN A 3 40.87 9.58 15.40
C GLN A 3 40.32 9.80 14.00
N GLN A 4 40.77 9.00 13.04
CA GLN A 4 40.06 8.77 11.79
C GLN A 4 38.73 8.11 12.12
N VAL A 5 37.64 8.81 11.83
CA VAL A 5 36.32 8.21 11.71
C VAL A 5 36.37 7.33 10.46
N ALA A 6 36.53 6.02 10.65
CA ALA A 6 36.39 5.05 9.59
C ALA A 6 34.91 5.05 9.14
N SER A 7 34.62 5.58 7.96
CA SER A 7 33.34 5.32 7.31
C SER A 7 33.32 3.84 6.94
N SER A 8 32.35 3.10 7.48
CA SER A 8 32.07 1.75 7.02
C SER A 8 31.45 1.87 5.63
N ALA A 9 32.27 1.83 4.58
CA ALA A 9 31.78 1.61 3.23
C ALA A 9 31.14 0.21 3.18
N GLY A 10 29.84 0.17 3.44
CA GLY A 10 29.05 -1.05 3.37
C GLY A 10 29.03 -1.58 1.94
N VAL A 11 28.86 -2.90 1.79
CA VAL A 11 28.61 -3.52 0.49
C VAL A 11 27.42 -2.80 -0.17
N PRO A 12 27.54 -2.27 -1.39
CA PRO A 12 26.47 -1.53 -2.05
C PRO A 12 25.23 -2.42 -2.19
N ALA A 13 24.05 -1.80 -2.10
CA ALA A 13 22.80 -2.53 -2.23
C ALA A 13 22.78 -3.29 -3.57
N LYS A 14 22.21 -4.50 -3.61
CA LYS A 14 22.12 -5.26 -4.87
C LYS A 14 21.40 -4.50 -5.98
N THR A 15 20.51 -3.58 -5.61
CA THR A 15 19.82 -2.67 -6.53
C THR A 15 20.74 -1.63 -7.19
N GLU A 16 21.91 -1.38 -6.62
CA GLU A 16 22.92 -0.42 -7.11
C GLU A 16 24.08 -1.10 -7.84
N THR A 17 24.14 -2.44 -7.82
CA THR A 17 25.18 -3.16 -8.55
C THR A 17 25.00 -3.03 -10.05
N TYR A 18 26.12 -2.89 -10.74
CA TYR A 18 26.20 -2.88 -12.19
C TYR A 18 26.13 -4.31 -12.76
N ASP A 19 25.36 -4.49 -13.83
CA ASP A 19 25.25 -5.77 -14.54
C ASP A 19 25.93 -5.63 -15.91
N SER A 20 27.01 -6.39 -16.11
CA SER A 20 27.83 -6.32 -17.32
C SER A 20 27.06 -6.69 -18.59
N ARG A 21 25.89 -7.33 -18.48
CA ARG A 21 25.02 -7.59 -19.63
C ARG A 21 24.53 -6.30 -20.30
N TYR A 22 24.52 -5.17 -19.58
CA TYR A 22 24.01 -3.89 -20.06
C TYR A 22 25.11 -2.86 -20.36
N GLU A 23 26.37 -3.29 -20.53
CA GLU A 23 27.51 -2.37 -20.75
C GLU A 23 27.35 -1.43 -21.94
N ALA A 24 26.82 -1.94 -23.04
CA ALA A 24 26.62 -1.19 -24.28
C ALA A 24 25.14 -0.87 -24.52
N LEU A 25 24.33 -0.75 -23.47
CA LEU A 25 22.88 -0.55 -23.56
C LEU A 25 22.50 0.67 -24.42
N ASP A 26 23.32 1.72 -24.39
CA ASP A 26 23.17 2.95 -25.18
C ASP A 26 23.40 2.75 -26.68
N LEU A 27 24.08 1.66 -27.08
CA LEU A 27 24.34 1.30 -28.48
C LEU A 27 23.33 0.30 -29.04
N TRP A 28 22.40 -0.21 -28.22
CA TRP A 28 21.46 -1.23 -28.66
C TRP A 28 20.40 -0.64 -29.60
N PRO A 29 19.95 -1.41 -30.61
CA PRO A 29 18.77 -1.04 -31.39
C PRO A 29 17.57 -0.81 -30.48
N THR A 30 16.77 0.21 -30.78
CA THR A 30 15.62 0.61 -29.92
C THR A 30 14.68 -0.56 -29.61
N GLY A 31 14.43 -1.44 -30.58
CA GLY A 31 13.58 -2.63 -30.36
C GLY A 31 14.12 -3.55 -29.27
N THR A 32 15.41 -3.91 -29.37
CA THR A 32 16.09 -4.74 -28.38
C THR A 32 16.16 -4.07 -27.00
N LEU A 33 16.34 -2.75 -26.96
CA LEU A 33 16.29 -1.98 -25.72
C LEU A 33 14.89 -2.08 -25.07
N LEU A 34 13.81 -1.91 -25.85
CA LEU A 34 12.45 -2.04 -25.35
C LEU A 34 12.14 -3.45 -24.84
N ASP A 35 12.60 -4.48 -25.54
CA ASP A 35 12.44 -5.87 -25.09
C ASP A 35 13.12 -6.11 -23.74
N ALA A 36 14.37 -5.69 -23.58
CA ALA A 36 15.10 -5.82 -22.31
C ALA A 36 14.43 -5.01 -21.17
N LEU A 37 13.89 -3.84 -21.47
CA LEU A 37 13.13 -3.05 -20.51
C LEU A 37 11.84 -3.75 -20.09
N LEU A 38 11.11 -4.37 -21.02
CA LEU A 38 9.88 -5.12 -20.73
C LEU A 38 10.19 -6.39 -19.91
N GLU A 39 11.18 -7.17 -20.32
CA GLU A 39 11.62 -8.37 -19.60
C GLU A 39 12.02 -8.05 -18.15
N SER A 40 12.69 -6.91 -17.95
CA SER A 40 13.01 -6.37 -16.65
C SER A 40 11.75 -6.14 -15.79
N GLN A 41 10.68 -5.55 -16.35
CA GLN A 41 9.40 -5.39 -15.65
C GLN A 41 8.73 -6.73 -15.32
N LEU A 42 8.77 -7.69 -16.24
CA LEU A 42 8.23 -9.04 -16.01
C LEU A 42 9.00 -9.74 -14.88
N GLY A 43 10.33 -9.60 -14.85
CA GLY A 43 11.17 -10.09 -13.76
C GLY A 43 10.84 -9.46 -12.41
N ALA A 44 10.51 -8.16 -12.38
CA ALA A 44 10.06 -7.48 -11.18
C ALA A 44 8.77 -8.12 -10.62
N VAL A 45 7.78 -8.39 -11.47
CA VAL A 45 6.53 -9.06 -11.05
C VAL A 45 6.82 -10.48 -10.56
N ALA A 46 7.67 -11.24 -11.27
CA ALA A 46 8.03 -12.59 -10.88
C ALA A 46 8.71 -12.66 -9.49
N SER A 47 9.54 -11.65 -9.15
CA SER A 47 10.25 -11.59 -7.86
C SER A 47 9.30 -11.53 -6.65
N VAL A 48 8.10 -10.98 -6.82
CA VAL A 48 7.09 -10.86 -5.74
C VAL A 48 6.63 -12.22 -5.23
N LYS A 49 6.70 -13.28 -6.05
CA LYS A 49 6.25 -14.62 -5.65
C LYS A 49 6.94 -15.12 -4.37
N ALA A 50 8.21 -14.80 -4.17
CA ALA A 50 8.95 -15.20 -2.98
C ALA A 50 8.51 -14.45 -1.71
N ALA A 51 7.90 -13.26 -1.85
CA ALA A 51 7.45 -12.44 -0.74
C ALA A 51 6.05 -12.82 -0.22
N LEU A 52 5.32 -13.70 -0.92
CA LEU A 52 3.92 -14.05 -0.57
C LEU A 52 3.74 -14.54 0.88
N PRO A 53 4.59 -15.44 1.43
CA PRO A 53 4.44 -15.86 2.83
C PRO A 53 4.62 -14.70 3.83
N GLY A 54 5.59 -13.82 3.59
CA GLY A 54 5.80 -12.65 4.43
C GLY A 54 4.63 -11.66 4.34
N MET A 55 4.05 -11.50 3.14
CA MET A 55 2.85 -10.67 2.97
C MET A 55 1.65 -11.25 3.73
N GLU A 56 1.46 -12.57 3.73
CA GLU A 56 0.41 -13.22 4.52
C GLU A 56 0.60 -12.97 6.02
N GLU A 57 1.82 -13.09 6.53
CA GLU A 57 2.15 -12.77 7.92
C GLU A 57 1.86 -11.29 8.25
N ALA A 58 2.30 -10.37 7.38
CA ALA A 58 2.05 -8.94 7.52
C ALA A 58 0.56 -8.61 7.55
N ILE A 59 -0.24 -9.20 6.64
CA ILE A 59 -1.69 -9.01 6.61
C ILE A 59 -2.33 -9.56 7.89
N THR A 60 -1.90 -10.74 8.34
CA THR A 60 -2.43 -11.40 9.55
C THR A 60 -2.15 -10.57 10.80
N ALA A 61 -0.96 -9.98 10.92
CA ALA A 61 -0.59 -9.10 12.02
C ALA A 61 -1.29 -7.73 11.97
N ALA A 62 -1.46 -7.17 10.78
CA ALA A 62 -2.05 -5.84 10.57
C ALA A 62 -3.58 -5.84 10.79
N LEU A 63 -4.28 -6.88 10.32
CA LEU A 63 -5.75 -6.95 10.33
C LEU A 63 -6.39 -6.66 11.70
N PRO A 64 -6.02 -7.32 12.81
CA PRO A 64 -6.65 -7.06 14.11
C PRO A 64 -6.38 -5.65 14.65
N ARG A 65 -5.27 -5.01 14.25
CA ARG A 65 -4.96 -3.62 14.64
C ARG A 65 -5.84 -2.63 13.90
N LEU A 66 -6.03 -2.84 12.60
CA LEU A 66 -6.96 -2.05 11.78
C LEU A 66 -8.43 -2.29 12.18
N GLN A 67 -8.81 -3.49 12.60
CA GLN A 67 -10.16 -3.74 13.12
C GLN A 67 -10.47 -2.95 14.40
N ARG A 68 -9.45 -2.61 15.20
CA ARG A 68 -9.58 -1.75 16.41
C ARG A 68 -9.57 -0.25 16.09
N GLY A 69 -9.67 0.12 14.81
CA GLY A 69 -9.68 1.53 14.39
C GLY A 69 -8.29 2.12 14.14
N GLY A 70 -7.24 1.31 14.11
CA GLY A 70 -5.88 1.74 13.80
C GLY A 70 -5.73 2.36 12.40
N ARG A 71 -4.66 3.12 12.18
CA ARG A 71 -4.41 3.82 10.92
C ARG A 71 -3.35 3.10 10.09
N LEU A 72 -3.38 3.31 8.78
CA LEU A 72 -2.33 2.87 7.84
C LEU A 72 -1.38 4.03 7.57
N PHE A 73 -0.10 3.82 7.84
CA PHE A 73 0.96 4.76 7.51
C PHE A 73 1.78 4.22 6.34
N TYR A 74 2.05 5.06 5.35
CA TYR A 74 3.02 4.81 4.30
C TYR A 74 4.19 5.77 4.46
N VAL A 75 5.41 5.25 4.54
CA VAL A 75 6.62 6.04 4.77
C VAL A 75 7.67 5.73 3.73
N GLY A 76 8.25 6.76 3.11
CA GLY A 76 9.35 6.57 2.18
C GLY A 76 9.92 7.88 1.64
N ALA A 77 10.93 7.75 0.79
CA ALA A 77 11.52 8.86 0.04
C ALA A 77 11.45 8.59 -1.47
N GLY A 78 11.58 9.66 -2.26
CA GLY A 78 11.67 9.57 -3.72
C GLY A 78 10.57 8.70 -4.34
N THR A 79 10.95 7.80 -5.25
CA THR A 79 10.01 6.90 -5.93
C THR A 79 9.27 5.98 -4.96
N SER A 80 9.97 5.38 -3.99
CA SER A 80 9.34 4.46 -3.03
C SER A 80 8.25 5.14 -2.20
N GLY A 81 8.53 6.36 -1.71
CA GLY A 81 7.54 7.16 -0.99
C GLY A 81 6.34 7.54 -1.86
N ARG A 82 6.57 7.92 -3.13
CA ARG A 82 5.48 8.26 -4.07
C ARG A 82 4.60 7.06 -4.41
N ILE A 83 5.18 5.87 -4.56
CA ILE A 83 4.40 4.64 -4.79
C ILE A 83 3.57 4.28 -3.55
N GLY A 84 4.14 4.40 -2.35
CA GLY A 84 3.39 4.24 -1.10
C GLY A 84 2.23 5.23 -0.98
N LEU A 85 2.49 6.50 -1.33
CA LEU A 85 1.46 7.53 -1.38
C LEU A 85 0.35 7.19 -2.38
N GLN A 86 0.71 6.77 -3.60
CA GLN A 86 -0.26 6.37 -4.62
C GLN A 86 -1.19 5.26 -4.11
N ASP A 87 -0.64 4.19 -3.54
CA ASP A 87 -1.44 3.08 -3.01
C ASP A 87 -2.39 3.57 -1.91
N GLY A 88 -1.88 4.36 -0.95
CA GLY A 88 -2.66 4.90 0.15
C GLY A 88 -3.84 5.79 -0.29
N VAL A 89 -3.59 6.78 -1.16
CA VAL A 89 -4.65 7.69 -1.61
C VAL A 89 -5.74 6.99 -2.43
N GLU A 90 -5.38 5.92 -3.15
CA GLU A 90 -6.34 5.13 -3.93
C GLU A 90 -7.30 4.33 -3.05
N LEU A 91 -7.01 4.11 -1.76
CA LEU A 91 -7.91 3.41 -0.83
C LEU A 91 -9.19 4.20 -0.54
N ILE A 92 -9.10 5.53 -0.54
CA ILE A 92 -10.21 6.44 -0.22
C ILE A 92 -11.36 6.28 -1.23
N PRO A 93 -11.16 6.46 -2.56
CA PRO A 93 -12.25 6.31 -3.53
C PRO A 93 -12.62 4.84 -3.77
N THR A 94 -11.67 3.90 -3.61
CA THR A 94 -11.84 2.49 -3.98
C THR A 94 -12.59 1.70 -2.90
N TYR A 95 -12.19 1.87 -1.64
CA TYR A 95 -12.69 1.09 -0.51
C TYR A 95 -13.43 1.96 0.51
N GLY A 96 -13.62 3.25 0.23
CA GLY A 96 -14.21 4.18 1.20
C GLY A 96 -13.37 4.34 2.45
N TRP A 97 -12.04 4.11 2.35
CA TRP A 97 -11.16 4.16 3.51
C TRP A 97 -11.20 5.56 4.14
N PRO A 98 -11.40 5.68 5.46
CA PRO A 98 -11.46 6.98 6.12
C PRO A 98 -10.14 7.74 6.02
N GLU A 99 -10.21 9.03 5.69
CA GLU A 99 -9.04 9.89 5.49
C GLU A 99 -8.23 10.07 6.79
N ASP A 100 -8.91 10.12 7.94
CA ASP A 100 -8.30 10.16 9.27
C ASP A 100 -7.61 8.84 9.67
N ARG A 101 -7.85 7.77 8.90
CA ARG A 101 -7.19 6.45 9.05
C ARG A 101 -6.05 6.22 8.07
N LEU A 102 -5.63 7.24 7.33
CA LEU A 102 -4.52 7.19 6.41
C LEU A 102 -3.49 8.27 6.77
N VAL A 103 -2.22 7.89 6.87
CA VAL A 103 -1.12 8.82 7.09
C VAL A 103 -0.04 8.58 6.04
N LEU A 104 0.38 9.63 5.36
CA LEU A 104 1.30 9.56 4.23
C LEU A 104 2.53 10.42 4.54
N LEU A 105 3.68 9.79 4.74
CA LEU A 105 4.91 10.45 5.12
C LEU A 105 5.94 10.31 4.00
N LEU A 106 6.08 11.36 3.20
CA LEU A 106 7.10 11.47 2.17
C LEU A 106 8.26 12.33 2.69
N ALA A 107 9.49 11.82 2.58
CA ALA A 107 10.68 12.60 2.88
C ALA A 107 10.69 13.90 2.03
N GLY A 108 10.80 15.06 2.68
CA GLY A 108 10.70 16.37 2.04
C GLY A 108 9.27 16.94 1.94
N GLY A 109 8.27 16.23 2.47
CA GLY A 109 6.89 16.70 2.59
C GLY A 109 6.19 16.94 1.25
N ASP A 110 5.25 17.89 1.22
CA ASP A 110 4.42 18.18 0.03
C ASP A 110 5.25 18.62 -1.19
N ALA A 111 6.37 19.32 -0.97
CA ALA A 111 7.27 19.71 -2.05
C ALA A 111 7.83 18.49 -2.81
N ALA A 112 8.08 17.39 -2.08
CA ALA A 112 8.62 16.15 -2.64
C ALA A 112 7.65 15.41 -3.58
N LEU A 113 6.37 15.78 -3.56
CA LEU A 113 5.34 15.22 -4.46
C LEU A 113 5.66 15.52 -5.93
N PHE A 114 6.06 16.76 -6.22
CA PHE A 114 6.24 17.25 -7.58
C PHE A 114 7.69 17.43 -7.98
N GLN A 115 8.61 17.55 -7.02
CA GLN A 115 10.03 17.77 -7.26
C GLN A 115 10.89 16.91 -6.32
N PRO A 116 12.10 16.49 -6.70
CA PRO A 116 13.05 15.95 -5.74
C PRO A 116 13.44 17.01 -4.71
N VAL A 117 13.56 16.61 -3.43
CA VAL A 117 14.10 17.46 -2.37
C VAL A 117 15.43 16.85 -1.95
N GLU A 118 16.53 17.54 -2.24
CA GLU A 118 17.89 17.07 -1.96
C GLU A 118 18.11 16.90 -0.45
N GLY A 119 18.75 15.79 -0.06
CA GLY A 119 19.07 15.46 1.34
C GLY A 119 17.88 15.04 2.21
N ALA A 120 16.63 15.15 1.73
CA ALA A 120 15.45 14.81 2.53
C ALA A 120 15.42 13.32 2.94
N GLU A 121 15.97 12.44 2.11
CA GLU A 121 16.02 11.00 2.37
C GLU A 121 16.98 10.61 3.50
N ASP A 122 17.91 11.50 3.85
CA ASP A 122 18.90 11.34 4.92
C ASP A 122 18.45 11.95 6.26
N ASP A 123 17.32 12.67 6.29
CA ASP A 123 16.83 13.38 7.47
C ASP A 123 16.09 12.45 8.45
N GLU A 124 16.84 11.78 9.33
CA GLU A 124 16.25 10.92 10.36
C GLU A 124 15.40 11.67 11.40
N GLU A 125 15.72 12.94 11.69
CA GLU A 125 15.03 13.70 12.72
C GLU A 125 13.66 14.18 12.25
N ALA A 126 13.55 14.58 10.97
CA ALA A 126 12.27 14.86 10.34
C ALA A 126 11.35 13.62 10.38
N ALA A 127 11.89 12.44 10.11
CA ALA A 127 11.14 11.18 10.21
C ALA A 127 10.60 10.91 11.62
N ARG A 128 11.45 11.05 12.65
CA ARG A 128 11.06 10.88 14.07
C ARG A 128 10.02 11.90 14.49
N THR A 129 10.21 13.16 14.09
CA THR A 129 9.27 14.26 14.35
C THR A 129 7.92 13.97 13.70
N ALA A 130 7.90 13.50 12.45
CA ALA A 130 6.66 13.17 11.74
C ALA A 130 5.87 12.05 12.43
N ILE A 131 6.53 10.95 12.82
CA ILE A 131 5.91 9.84 13.55
C ILE A 131 5.34 10.29 14.90
N THR A 132 6.13 11.07 15.65
CA THR A 132 5.73 11.58 16.98
C THR A 132 4.57 12.57 16.87
N THR A 133 4.58 13.46 15.88
CA THR A 133 3.52 14.45 15.64
C THR A 133 2.19 13.77 15.32
N HIS A 134 2.21 12.71 14.52
CA HIS A 134 1.03 11.90 14.23
C HIS A 134 0.62 11.00 15.39
N LYS A 135 1.38 10.96 16.48
CA LYS A 135 1.15 10.13 17.67
C LYS A 135 0.92 8.68 17.28
N ALA A 136 1.81 8.13 16.46
CA ALA A 136 1.74 6.71 16.09
C ALA A 136 1.67 5.84 17.36
N GLY A 137 0.83 4.81 17.33
CA GLY A 137 0.55 4.01 18.52
C GLY A 137 0.27 2.53 18.22
N PRO A 138 -0.16 1.75 19.23
CA PRO A 138 -0.21 0.30 19.15
C PRO A 138 -1.27 -0.27 18.20
N ASN A 139 -2.25 0.51 17.78
CA ASN A 139 -3.19 0.07 16.75
C ASN A 139 -2.73 0.45 15.33
N ASP A 140 -1.72 1.31 15.19
CA ASP A 140 -1.28 1.74 13.88
C ASP A 140 -0.38 0.69 13.21
N VAL A 141 -0.44 0.66 11.89
CA VAL A 141 0.39 -0.17 11.02
C VAL A 141 1.21 0.76 10.14
N VAL A 142 2.53 0.67 10.24
CA VAL A 142 3.49 1.54 9.54
C VAL A 142 4.28 0.75 8.52
N ILE A 143 4.09 1.10 7.25
CA ILE A 143 4.72 0.45 6.10
C ILE A 143 5.83 1.38 5.60
N GLY A 144 7.08 1.00 5.85
CA GLY A 144 8.27 1.68 5.35
C GLY A 144 8.71 1.08 4.02
N VAL A 145 8.93 1.91 3.00
CA VAL A 145 9.27 1.47 1.65
C VAL A 145 10.59 2.11 1.21
N ALA A 146 11.60 1.29 0.93
CA ALA A 146 12.86 1.75 0.34
C ALA A 146 13.51 0.65 -0.49
N ALA A 147 13.76 0.90 -1.79
CA ALA A 147 14.33 -0.10 -2.68
C ALA A 147 15.71 -0.61 -2.20
N SER A 148 16.59 0.31 -1.80
CA SER A 148 17.91 0.00 -1.22
C SER A 148 17.81 -0.65 0.16
N GLY A 149 16.69 -0.48 0.87
CA GLY A 149 16.50 -0.86 2.27
C GLY A 149 17.39 -0.11 3.27
N GLY A 150 18.12 0.91 2.83
CA GLY A 150 19.07 1.68 3.64
C GLY A 150 18.65 3.13 3.92
N THR A 151 17.61 3.64 3.25
CA THR A 151 17.19 5.06 3.33
C THR A 151 17.00 5.51 4.78
N PRO A 152 17.83 6.45 5.30
CA PRO A 152 17.82 6.85 6.71
C PRO A 152 16.46 7.34 7.20
N TYR A 153 15.78 8.22 6.45
CA TYR A 153 14.45 8.73 6.78
C TYR A 153 13.45 7.58 7.02
N THR A 154 13.37 6.64 6.09
CA THR A 154 12.44 5.50 6.18
C THR A 154 12.77 4.58 7.36
N CYS A 155 14.07 4.29 7.58
CA CYS A 155 14.50 3.43 8.68
C CYS A 155 14.21 4.08 10.03
N ALA A 156 14.53 5.37 10.20
CA ALA A 156 14.27 6.11 11.43
C ALA A 156 12.79 6.19 11.77
N ALA A 157 11.93 6.39 10.76
CA ALA A 157 10.47 6.36 10.96
C ALA A 157 9.98 4.99 11.46
N LEU A 158 10.44 3.88 10.88
CA LEU A 158 10.08 2.55 11.35
C LEU A 158 10.56 2.30 12.77
N THR A 159 11.82 2.61 13.09
CA THR A 159 12.34 2.43 14.45
C THR A 159 11.53 3.25 15.46
N CYS A 160 11.18 4.50 15.13
CA CYS A 160 10.38 5.37 15.98
C CYS A 160 8.96 4.82 16.18
N ALA A 161 8.30 4.38 15.11
CA ALA A 161 6.97 3.79 15.17
C ALA A 161 6.94 2.49 15.98
N ARG A 162 7.96 1.65 15.82
CA ARG A 162 8.15 0.41 16.58
C ARG A 162 8.29 0.71 18.08
N ALA A 163 9.10 1.70 18.45
CA ALA A 163 9.25 2.12 19.83
C ALA A 163 7.93 2.65 20.44
N ALA A 164 7.06 3.24 19.62
CA ALA A 164 5.71 3.67 20.01
C ALA A 164 4.66 2.52 20.03
N GLY A 165 5.07 1.30 19.71
CA GLY A 165 4.24 0.09 19.76
C GLY A 165 3.47 -0.24 18.48
N SER A 166 3.62 0.56 17.42
CA SER A 166 2.99 0.28 16.12
C SER A 166 3.55 -1.00 15.49
N LEU A 167 2.71 -1.69 14.72
CA LEU A 167 3.23 -2.74 13.82
C LEU A 167 4.05 -2.07 12.74
N THR A 168 5.25 -2.59 12.47
CA THR A 168 6.16 -2.02 11.46
C THR A 168 6.50 -3.05 10.41
N ILE A 169 6.26 -2.70 9.15
CA ILE A 169 6.50 -3.55 7.98
C ILE A 169 7.52 -2.83 7.10
N GLY A 170 8.67 -3.45 6.84
CA GLY A 170 9.75 -2.85 6.04
C GLY A 170 9.92 -3.53 4.70
N LEU A 171 9.73 -2.82 3.59
CA LEU A 171 9.82 -3.35 2.22
C LEU A 171 11.16 -2.96 1.59
N SER A 172 11.97 -3.97 1.26
CA SER A 172 13.30 -3.78 0.66
C SER A 172 13.47 -4.66 -0.59
N CYS A 173 14.13 -4.12 -1.62
CA CYS A 173 14.49 -4.88 -2.81
C CYS A 173 15.91 -5.46 -2.75
N SER A 174 16.64 -5.20 -1.67
CA SER A 174 17.93 -5.79 -1.35
C SER A 174 17.86 -6.61 -0.04
N PRO A 175 18.56 -7.76 0.05
CA PRO A 175 18.61 -8.57 1.27
C PRO A 175 19.51 -7.94 2.33
N ASN A 176 19.36 -8.38 3.59
CA ASN A 176 20.24 -8.00 4.72
C ASN A 176 20.34 -6.48 4.97
N THR A 177 19.28 -5.73 4.70
CA THR A 177 19.27 -4.28 4.84
C THR A 177 18.82 -3.83 6.22
N ARG A 178 19.11 -2.56 6.56
CA ARG A 178 18.67 -1.94 7.81
C ARG A 178 17.15 -2.00 7.96
N LEU A 179 16.41 -1.64 6.91
CA LEU A 179 14.95 -1.61 6.92
C LEU A 179 14.35 -2.98 7.24
N LEU A 180 14.91 -4.07 6.72
CA LEU A 180 14.43 -5.43 6.99
C LEU A 180 14.70 -5.89 8.43
N ARG A 181 15.79 -5.42 9.04
CA ARG A 181 16.15 -5.77 10.42
C ARG A 181 15.43 -4.93 11.47
N ASP A 182 15.22 -3.65 11.18
CA ASP A 182 14.68 -2.68 12.15
C ASP A 182 13.14 -2.74 12.21
N ALA A 183 12.47 -3.29 11.18
CA ALA A 183 11.03 -3.54 11.18
C ALA A 183 10.65 -4.75 12.05
N GLU A 184 9.39 -4.80 12.52
CA GLU A 184 8.82 -6.02 13.10
C GLU A 184 8.79 -7.15 12.06
N LEU A 185 8.33 -6.80 10.86
CA LEU A 185 8.18 -7.71 9.73
C LEU A 185 8.93 -7.15 8.52
N GLY A 186 10.07 -7.75 8.19
CA GLY A 186 10.83 -7.43 6.98
C GLY A 186 10.28 -8.18 5.77
N LEU A 187 9.93 -7.47 4.70
CA LEU A 187 9.49 -8.02 3.41
C LEU A 187 10.57 -7.80 2.35
N LEU A 188 11.33 -8.85 2.06
CA LEU A 188 12.31 -8.87 0.98
C LEU A 188 11.62 -9.16 -0.36
N ILE A 189 11.84 -8.26 -1.33
CA ILE A 189 11.38 -8.37 -2.72
C ILE A 189 12.61 -8.30 -3.62
N GLU A 190 13.42 -9.36 -3.64
CA GLU A 190 14.74 -9.34 -4.28
C GLU A 190 14.65 -9.23 -5.82
N THR A 191 14.79 -8.01 -6.34
CA THR A 191 14.69 -7.71 -7.79
C THR A 191 16.01 -7.83 -8.55
N GLY A 192 17.14 -7.84 -7.83
CA GLY A 192 18.49 -7.81 -8.39
C GLY A 192 18.86 -6.48 -9.07
N PRO A 193 19.95 -6.46 -9.85
CA PRO A 193 20.46 -5.27 -10.54
C PRO A 193 19.46 -4.67 -11.54
N GLU A 194 19.40 -3.35 -11.65
CA GLU A 194 18.55 -2.68 -12.64
C GLU A 194 19.18 -2.71 -14.05
N VAL A 195 18.35 -2.55 -15.09
CA VAL A 195 18.84 -2.43 -16.49
C VAL A 195 19.72 -1.19 -16.65
N VAL A 196 19.30 -0.08 -16.05
CA VAL A 196 20.14 1.11 -15.84
C VAL A 196 20.58 1.06 -14.38
N ALA A 197 21.87 0.84 -14.14
CA ALA A 197 22.41 0.66 -12.79
C ALA A 197 21.95 1.79 -11.84
N GLY A 198 21.43 1.42 -10.67
CA GLY A 198 20.92 2.36 -9.66
C GLY A 198 19.54 2.98 -9.96
N SER A 199 18.96 2.81 -11.16
CA SER A 199 17.64 3.36 -11.50
C SER A 199 16.48 2.52 -10.91
N THR A 200 16.42 2.47 -9.58
CA THR A 200 15.44 1.69 -8.80
C THR A 200 13.98 2.10 -9.00
N ARG A 201 13.72 3.22 -9.69
CA ARG A 201 12.37 3.57 -10.17
C ARG A 201 11.79 2.57 -11.18
N MET A 202 12.59 1.60 -11.62
CA MET A 202 12.25 0.59 -12.62
C MET A 202 11.79 -0.71 -11.95
N LYS A 203 12.61 -1.77 -11.87
CA LYS A 203 12.14 -3.06 -11.34
C LYS A 203 11.73 -2.96 -9.89
N ALA A 204 12.58 -2.36 -9.05
CA ALA A 204 12.28 -2.22 -7.63
C ALA A 204 10.97 -1.44 -7.40
N GLY A 205 10.77 -0.32 -8.12
CA GLY A 205 9.51 0.43 -8.09
C GLY A 205 8.30 -0.40 -8.52
N THR A 206 8.39 -1.13 -9.63
CA THR A 206 7.29 -2.01 -10.07
C THR A 206 6.97 -3.10 -9.07
N ALA A 207 7.99 -3.75 -8.50
CA ALA A 207 7.79 -4.79 -7.49
C ALA A 207 7.17 -4.22 -6.20
N GLN A 208 7.61 -3.03 -5.76
CA GLN A 208 7.00 -2.30 -4.63
C GLN A 208 5.53 -2.00 -4.90
N LYS A 209 5.18 -1.50 -6.09
CA LYS A 209 3.79 -1.21 -6.47
C LYS A 209 2.93 -2.47 -6.40
N VAL A 210 3.41 -3.57 -6.96
CA VAL A 210 2.68 -4.85 -6.93
C VAL A 210 2.44 -5.30 -5.49
N VAL A 211 3.47 -5.30 -4.64
CA VAL A 211 3.34 -5.72 -3.24
C VAL A 211 2.39 -4.82 -2.46
N LEU A 212 2.50 -3.49 -2.61
CA LEU A 212 1.64 -2.55 -1.90
C LEU A 212 0.17 -2.72 -2.31
N ASN A 213 -0.12 -2.81 -3.62
CA ASN A 213 -1.47 -3.06 -4.11
C ASN A 213 -2.04 -4.40 -3.59
N MET A 214 -1.21 -5.43 -3.51
CA MET A 214 -1.64 -6.73 -2.96
C MET A 214 -1.90 -6.67 -1.45
N LEU A 215 -1.01 -6.05 -0.67
CA LEU A 215 -1.17 -5.90 0.77
C LEU A 215 -2.42 -5.09 1.11
N SER A 216 -2.54 -3.90 0.52
CA SER A 216 -3.65 -2.98 0.79
C SER A 216 -4.98 -3.59 0.34
N THR A 217 -5.06 -4.14 -0.87
CA THR A 217 -6.27 -4.81 -1.37
C THR A 217 -6.67 -6.00 -0.50
N ALA A 218 -5.72 -6.86 -0.10
CA ALA A 218 -6.02 -8.00 0.76
C ALA A 218 -6.54 -7.55 2.14
N LEU A 219 -5.94 -6.53 2.75
CA LEU A 219 -6.44 -5.93 3.99
C LEU A 219 -7.87 -5.40 3.81
N MET A 220 -8.14 -4.67 2.74
CA MET A 220 -9.46 -4.09 2.49
C MET A 220 -10.53 -5.16 2.25
N ILE A 221 -10.18 -6.25 1.55
CA ILE A 221 -11.05 -7.42 1.40
C ILE A 221 -11.35 -8.06 2.76
N ARG A 222 -10.33 -8.27 3.60
CA ARG A 222 -10.50 -8.89 4.93
C ARG A 222 -11.26 -8.01 5.92
N LEU A 223 -11.18 -6.69 5.75
CA LEU A 223 -11.96 -5.70 6.50
C LEU A 223 -13.41 -5.57 5.99
N GLY A 224 -13.78 -6.25 4.90
CA GLY A 224 -15.15 -6.29 4.39
C GLY A 224 -15.52 -5.12 3.48
N HIS A 225 -14.54 -4.41 2.90
CA HIS A 225 -14.78 -3.35 1.91
C HIS A 225 -15.15 -3.91 0.52
N THR A 226 -15.07 -5.24 0.35
CA THR A 226 -15.54 -5.93 -0.84
C THR A 226 -16.53 -7.05 -0.50
N TRP A 227 -17.38 -7.38 -1.45
CA TRP A 227 -18.27 -8.55 -1.38
C TRP A 227 -18.48 -9.14 -2.77
N ARG A 228 -18.32 -10.46 -2.90
CA ARG A 228 -18.39 -11.20 -4.19
C ARG A 228 -17.55 -10.54 -5.31
N GLY A 229 -16.36 -10.06 -4.98
CA GLY A 229 -15.44 -9.43 -5.94
C GLY A 229 -15.77 -7.97 -6.29
N GLN A 230 -16.78 -7.36 -5.67
CA GLN A 230 -17.19 -5.97 -5.93
C GLN A 230 -16.82 -5.04 -4.76
N MET A 231 -16.40 -3.82 -5.06
CA MET A 231 -15.99 -2.79 -4.09
C MET A 231 -17.22 -2.08 -3.50
N VAL A 232 -17.87 -2.72 -2.54
CA VAL A 232 -19.15 -2.28 -1.98
C VAL A 232 -19.07 -1.03 -1.08
N ASP A 233 -17.88 -0.47 -0.85
CA ASP A 233 -17.67 0.82 -0.18
C ASP A 233 -17.11 1.92 -1.11
N MET A 234 -17.17 1.72 -2.42
CA MET A 234 -16.74 2.72 -3.39
C MET A 234 -17.47 4.07 -3.18
N LYS A 235 -16.72 5.18 -3.09
CA LYS A 235 -17.30 6.53 -2.95
C LYS A 235 -18.01 6.95 -4.24
N ILE A 236 -19.31 7.23 -4.19
CA ILE A 236 -20.12 7.65 -5.35
C ILE A 236 -20.05 9.17 -5.51
N VAL A 237 -19.04 9.66 -6.25
CA VAL A 237 -18.80 11.12 -6.41
C VAL A 237 -19.12 11.69 -7.79
N ASN A 238 -19.56 10.86 -8.74
CA ASN A 238 -19.93 11.32 -10.09
C ASN A 238 -20.92 10.39 -10.77
N ALA A 239 -21.52 10.84 -11.87
CA ALA A 239 -22.55 10.09 -12.61
C ALA A 239 -22.07 8.72 -13.13
N LYS A 240 -20.77 8.55 -13.45
CA LYS A 240 -20.20 7.24 -13.85
C LYS A 240 -20.26 6.26 -12.67
N LEU A 241 -19.94 6.73 -11.47
CA LEU A 241 -19.95 5.92 -10.25
C LEU A 241 -21.37 5.63 -9.77
N VAL A 242 -22.33 6.54 -9.98
CA VAL A 242 -23.76 6.25 -9.76
C VAL A 242 -24.21 5.09 -10.64
N ARG A 243 -23.95 5.15 -11.96
CA ARG A 243 -24.27 4.05 -12.89
C ARG A 243 -23.56 2.74 -12.51
N ARG A 244 -22.33 2.83 -12.00
CA ARG A 244 -21.60 1.66 -11.51
C ARG A 244 -22.25 1.05 -10.27
N ALA A 245 -22.69 1.88 -9.32
CA ALA A 245 -23.38 1.43 -8.11
C ALA A 245 -24.69 0.71 -8.44
N HIS A 246 -25.53 1.25 -9.34
CA HIS A 246 -26.75 0.55 -9.79
C HIS A 246 -26.43 -0.83 -10.36
N ARG A 247 -25.47 -0.91 -11.30
CA ARG A 247 -25.05 -2.21 -11.86
C ARG A 247 -24.52 -3.17 -10.82
N MET A 248 -23.76 -2.68 -9.84
CA MET A 248 -23.26 -3.52 -8.76
C MET A 248 -24.39 -4.08 -7.92
N VAL A 249 -25.38 -3.27 -7.52
CA VAL A 249 -26.54 -3.75 -6.75
C VAL A 249 -27.28 -4.82 -7.55
N GLN A 250 -27.60 -4.55 -8.82
CA GLN A 250 -28.25 -5.54 -9.70
C GLN A 250 -27.48 -6.85 -9.78
N GLN A 251 -26.16 -6.81 -10.02
CA GLN A 251 -25.32 -8.01 -10.12
C GLN A 251 -25.19 -8.78 -8.80
N LEU A 252 -25.29 -8.08 -7.67
CA LEU A 252 -25.10 -8.65 -6.35
C LEU A 252 -26.39 -9.28 -5.80
N THR A 253 -27.56 -8.84 -6.28
CA THR A 253 -28.87 -9.20 -5.72
C THR A 253 -29.83 -9.77 -6.77
N ASP A 254 -29.46 -9.79 -8.05
CA ASP A 254 -30.29 -10.19 -9.19
C ASP A 254 -31.61 -9.40 -9.32
N CYS A 255 -31.65 -8.17 -8.79
CA CYS A 255 -32.82 -7.30 -8.88
C CYS A 255 -32.89 -6.52 -10.21
N THR A 256 -34.05 -5.94 -10.47
CA THR A 256 -34.25 -5.03 -11.61
C THR A 256 -33.53 -3.69 -11.41
N GLU A 257 -33.36 -2.94 -12.50
CA GLU A 257 -32.76 -1.60 -12.45
C GLU A 257 -33.58 -0.63 -11.57
N ALA A 258 -34.91 -0.71 -11.64
CA ALA A 258 -35.81 0.11 -10.84
C ALA A 258 -35.64 -0.19 -9.34
N GLU A 259 -35.57 -1.46 -8.95
CA GLU A 259 -35.32 -1.87 -7.56
C GLU A 259 -33.93 -1.44 -7.08
N ALA A 260 -32.90 -1.58 -7.91
CA ALA A 260 -31.55 -1.13 -7.55
C ALA A 260 -31.48 0.38 -7.33
N LYS A 261 -32.23 1.16 -8.12
CA LYS A 261 -32.30 2.61 -7.97
C LYS A 261 -33.02 3.00 -6.67
N ASP A 262 -34.20 2.45 -6.44
CA ASP A 262 -34.97 2.68 -5.21
C ASP A 262 -34.20 2.25 -3.95
N ALA A 263 -33.50 1.11 -4.00
CA ALA A 263 -32.67 0.64 -2.90
C ALA A 263 -31.48 1.57 -2.61
N LEU A 264 -30.81 2.09 -3.64
CA LEU A 264 -29.71 3.06 -3.46
C LEU A 264 -30.19 4.41 -2.92
N GLU A 265 -31.38 4.86 -3.32
CA GLU A 265 -32.02 6.07 -2.77
C GLU A 265 -32.35 5.88 -1.28
N LYS A 266 -33.01 4.78 -0.92
CA LYS A 266 -33.29 4.41 0.48
C LYS A 266 -32.04 4.23 1.33
N ALA A 267 -30.94 3.82 0.69
CA ALA A 267 -29.65 3.61 1.32
C ALA A 267 -28.75 4.86 1.34
N GLU A 268 -29.23 6.01 0.85
CA GLU A 268 -28.46 7.26 0.77
C GLU A 268 -27.11 7.07 0.05
N GLY A 269 -27.09 6.26 -1.01
CA GLY A 269 -25.90 5.96 -1.79
C GLY A 269 -24.97 4.89 -1.20
N SER A 270 -25.30 4.30 -0.04
CA SER A 270 -24.55 3.14 0.48
C SER A 270 -24.86 1.88 -0.32
N ILE A 271 -23.88 1.36 -1.07
CA ILE A 271 -24.04 0.12 -1.86
C ILE A 271 -24.31 -1.08 -0.94
N LYS A 272 -23.61 -1.17 0.20
CA LYS A 272 -23.83 -2.24 1.19
C LYS A 272 -25.27 -2.26 1.69
N LEU A 273 -25.77 -1.10 2.10
CA LEU A 273 -27.13 -1.02 2.62
C LEU A 273 -28.16 -1.26 1.50
N ALA A 274 -27.93 -0.76 0.29
CA ALA A 274 -28.79 -1.04 -0.86
C ALA A 274 -28.89 -2.55 -1.15
N VAL A 275 -27.75 -3.28 -1.08
CA VAL A 275 -27.73 -4.74 -1.20
C VAL A 275 -28.60 -5.41 -0.13
N LEU A 276 -28.54 -4.94 1.13
CA LEU A 276 -29.41 -5.45 2.19
C LEU A 276 -30.89 -5.12 1.92
N VAL A 277 -31.22 -3.91 1.47
CA VAL A 277 -32.58 -3.51 1.12
C VAL A 277 -33.16 -4.43 0.03
N CYS A 278 -32.37 -4.73 -1.02
CA CYS A 278 -32.78 -5.68 -2.06
C CYS A 278 -32.98 -7.12 -1.55
N PHE A 279 -32.35 -7.50 -0.44
CA PHE A 279 -32.60 -8.77 0.24
C PHE A 279 -33.75 -8.74 1.26
N GLY A 280 -34.50 -7.64 1.31
CA GLY A 280 -35.71 -7.50 2.11
C GLY A 280 -35.51 -6.91 3.51
N PHE A 281 -34.30 -6.43 3.83
CA PHE A 281 -34.06 -5.75 5.11
C PHE A 281 -34.62 -4.33 5.07
N ALA A 282 -35.23 -3.88 6.17
CA ALA A 282 -35.56 -2.48 6.32
C ALA A 282 -34.27 -1.63 6.41
N PRO A 283 -34.24 -0.37 5.90
CA PRO A 283 -33.02 0.43 5.92
C PRO A 283 -32.39 0.61 7.31
N ASP A 284 -33.20 0.86 8.34
CA ASP A 284 -32.69 1.06 9.70
C ASP A 284 -32.15 -0.24 10.32
N GLU A 285 -32.81 -1.36 10.05
CA GLU A 285 -32.33 -2.69 10.44
C GLU A 285 -31.00 -3.01 9.74
N GLY A 286 -30.92 -2.77 8.43
CA GLY A 286 -29.69 -2.97 7.65
C GLY A 286 -28.52 -2.14 8.18
N ARG A 287 -28.75 -0.87 8.55
CA ARG A 287 -27.72 -0.03 9.18
C ARG A 287 -27.27 -0.58 10.53
N ALA A 288 -28.22 -1.00 11.37
CA ALA A 288 -27.91 -1.58 12.68
C ALA A 288 -27.07 -2.86 12.54
N LEU A 289 -27.45 -3.74 11.61
CA LEU A 289 -26.71 -4.97 11.31
C LEU A 289 -25.31 -4.68 10.76
N LEU A 290 -25.18 -3.76 9.80
CA LEU A 290 -23.88 -3.35 9.29
C LEU A 290 -23.00 -2.83 10.43
N LYS A 291 -23.52 -1.97 11.31
CA LYS A 291 -22.76 -1.46 12.46
C LYS A 291 -22.34 -2.58 13.42
N GLN A 292 -23.25 -3.48 13.77
CA GLN A 292 -22.97 -4.63 14.64
C GLN A 292 -21.89 -5.55 14.06
N HIS A 293 -21.83 -5.67 12.74
CA HIS A 293 -20.96 -6.56 12.00
C HIS A 293 -19.76 -5.84 11.35
N ALA A 294 -19.37 -4.68 11.88
CA ALA A 294 -18.22 -3.88 11.40
C ALA A 294 -18.24 -3.62 9.88
N GLY A 295 -19.44 -3.42 9.32
CA GLY A 295 -19.67 -3.15 7.91
C GLY A 295 -19.51 -4.37 6.99
N ASN A 296 -19.32 -5.59 7.50
CA ASN A 296 -19.03 -6.75 6.66
C ASN A 296 -20.31 -7.48 6.20
N LEU A 297 -20.69 -7.29 4.93
CA LEU A 297 -21.85 -7.92 4.30
C LEU A 297 -21.86 -9.45 4.43
N ARG A 298 -20.71 -10.11 4.28
CA ARG A 298 -20.64 -11.58 4.39
C ARG A 298 -21.08 -12.05 5.78
N THR A 299 -20.67 -11.33 6.82
CA THR A 299 -21.01 -11.69 8.20
C THR A 299 -22.45 -11.34 8.58
N VAL A 300 -23.06 -10.33 7.94
CA VAL A 300 -24.49 -10.03 8.06
C VAL A 300 -25.31 -11.12 7.39
N LEU A 301 -24.96 -11.50 6.17
CA LEU A 301 -25.77 -12.37 5.33
C LEU A 301 -25.58 -13.87 5.59
N LYS A 302 -24.50 -14.28 6.28
CA LYS A 302 -24.06 -15.62 6.78
C LYS A 302 -24.22 -16.84 5.84
N ASN A 303 -25.35 -16.99 5.15
CA ASN A 303 -25.77 -18.12 4.33
C ASN A 303 -26.23 -17.71 2.91
N ARG A 304 -25.93 -16.47 2.47
CA ARG A 304 -26.15 -15.98 1.10
C ARG A 304 -24.84 -15.56 0.44
#